data_AF-A0A8T3RW41-F1
#
_entry.id   AF-A0A8T3RW41-F1
#
_cell.length_a   1.000
_cell.length_b   1.000
_cell.length_c   1.000
_cell.angle_alpha   90.00
_cell.angle_beta   90.00
_cell.angle_gamma   90.00
#
_symmetry.space_group_name_H-M   'P 1'
#
loop_
_entity.id
_entity.type
_entity.pdbx_description
1 polymer ?
#
loop_
_entity_poly.entity_id
_entity_poly.type
_entity_poly.pdbx_seq_one_letter_code
_entity_poly.pdbx_strand_id
1 'polypeptide(L)'
;MMMWLAHLFFLWGLKDYVKERLRSKKQSVKWVETEIDNDLYLAICADIANKIKHGDYDKDRRAKTRSGSFPTLGILKCTIPTEVLSLVFFKSTIDVVPKNIERIIFSMPILNCDDQYIGDAFEYINYACTAWEKIIEKAEVIIESANMQL
;
A
#
# COMPACT_ATOMS: atom_id res chain seq x y z
N MET A 1 0.07 1.31 14.68
CA MET A 1 -0.36 2.19 13.58
C MET A 1 0.82 2.76 12.78
N MET A 2 1.85 3.35 13.43
CA MET A 2 3.04 3.91 12.74
C MET A 2 3.79 2.94 11.81
N MET A 3 3.87 1.64 12.14
CA MET A 3 4.63 0.67 11.35
C MET A 3 4.04 0.41 9.95
N TRP A 4 2.71 0.51 9.77
CA TRP A 4 2.03 0.18 8.51
C TRP A 4 2.05 1.32 7.50
N LEU A 5 1.91 2.56 8.00
CA LEU A 5 2.13 3.75 7.18
C LEU A 5 3.56 3.74 6.61
N ALA A 6 4.54 3.28 7.40
CA ALA A 6 5.92 3.13 6.93
C ALA A 6 6.05 2.14 5.77
N HIS A 7 5.25 1.06 5.72
CA HIS A 7 5.25 0.13 4.59
C HIS A 7 4.68 0.77 3.32
N LEU A 8 3.56 1.49 3.41
CA LEU A 8 3.02 2.22 2.26
C LEU A 8 3.98 3.32 1.76
N PHE A 9 4.64 4.03 2.68
CA PHE A 9 5.68 4.99 2.32
C PHE A 9 6.88 4.31 1.66
N PHE A 10 7.34 3.18 2.19
CA PHE A 10 8.46 2.41 1.64
C PHE A 10 8.14 1.89 0.23
N LEU A 11 6.97 1.25 0.07
CA LEU A 11 6.49 0.77 -1.23
C LEU A 11 6.37 1.91 -2.24
N TRP A 12 5.93 3.10 -1.82
CA TRP A 12 5.87 4.25 -2.70
C TRP A 12 7.26 4.85 -2.99
N GLY A 13 8.22 4.68 -2.09
CA GLY A 13 9.63 4.97 -2.33
C GLY A 13 10.23 4.10 -3.43
N LEU A 14 9.78 2.84 -3.58
CA LEU A 14 10.23 1.95 -4.66
C LEU A 14 9.92 2.52 -6.05
N LYS A 15 8.79 3.20 -6.22
CA LYS A 15 8.48 3.92 -7.46
C LYS A 15 9.58 4.92 -7.82
N ASP A 16 10.01 5.72 -6.86
CA ASP A 16 11.03 6.75 -7.10
C ASP A 16 12.39 6.10 -7.39
N TYR A 17 12.72 4.99 -6.71
CA TYR A 17 13.88 4.16 -7.01
C TYR A 17 13.88 3.61 -8.45
N VAL A 18 12.80 2.97 -8.89
CA VAL A 18 12.70 2.39 -10.25
C VAL A 18 12.80 3.49 -11.31
N LYS A 19 12.18 4.66 -11.08
CA LYS A 19 12.29 5.81 -11.99
C LYS A 19 13.71 6.32 -12.11
N GLU A 20 14.44 6.41 -11.00
CA GLU A 20 15.84 6.83 -11.00
C GLU A 20 16.72 5.87 -11.80
N ARG A 21 16.53 4.56 -11.60
CA ARG A 21 17.20 3.49 -12.36
C ARG A 21 16.93 3.63 -13.86
N LEU A 22 15.68 3.80 -14.28
CA LEU A 22 15.33 3.99 -15.69
C LEU A 22 15.93 5.28 -16.27
N ARG A 23 15.89 6.40 -15.55
CA ARG A 23 16.49 7.68 -15.98
C ARG A 23 17.99 7.55 -16.21
N SER A 24 18.70 6.85 -15.32
CA SER A 24 20.15 6.62 -15.45
C SER A 24 20.53 5.91 -16.77
N LYS A 25 19.57 5.21 -17.38
CA LYS A 25 19.69 4.48 -18.64
C LYS A 25 18.93 5.11 -19.81
N LYS A 26 18.53 6.38 -19.66
CA LYS A 26 17.76 7.15 -20.65
C LYS A 26 16.44 6.47 -21.07
N GLN A 27 15.87 5.62 -20.22
CA GLN A 27 14.59 4.97 -20.44
C GLN A 27 13.42 5.81 -19.95
N SER A 28 12.23 5.58 -20.53
CA SER A 28 11.02 6.34 -20.21
C SER A 28 10.47 5.96 -18.83
N VAL A 29 10.39 6.94 -17.92
CA VAL A 29 9.74 6.77 -16.61
C VAL A 29 8.21 6.69 -16.68
N LYS A 30 7.61 7.02 -17.85
CA LYS A 30 6.15 6.92 -18.03
C LYS A 30 5.66 5.46 -17.96
N TRP A 31 6.52 4.51 -18.30
CA TRP A 31 6.19 3.09 -18.21
C TRP A 31 5.81 2.69 -16.77
N VAL A 32 6.58 3.12 -15.76
CA VAL A 32 6.27 2.84 -14.34
C VAL A 32 4.92 3.41 -13.93
N GLU A 33 4.61 4.64 -14.37
CA GLU A 33 3.31 5.26 -14.10
C GLU A 33 2.17 4.48 -14.75
N THR A 34 2.42 3.95 -15.95
CA THR A 34 1.45 3.14 -16.70
C THR A 34 1.22 1.78 -16.02
N GLU A 35 2.26 1.11 -15.52
CA GLU A 35 2.09 -0.14 -14.76
C GLU A 35 1.26 0.08 -13.49
N ILE A 36 1.46 1.21 -12.79
CA ILE A 36 0.66 1.55 -11.59
C ILE A 36 -0.79 1.86 -11.99
N ASP A 37 -1.01 2.68 -13.02
CA ASP A 37 -2.35 3.13 -13.40
C ASP A 37 -3.21 1.99 -14.01
N ASN A 38 -2.59 0.97 -14.60
CA ASN A 38 -3.27 -0.21 -15.14
C ASN A 38 -3.62 -1.27 -14.09
N ASP A 39 -3.09 -1.15 -12.87
CA ASP A 39 -3.33 -2.09 -11.77
C ASP A 39 -4.15 -1.41 -10.67
N LEU A 40 -5.40 -1.87 -10.49
CA LEU A 40 -6.33 -1.24 -9.53
C LEU A 40 -5.80 -1.25 -8.09
N TYR A 41 -5.13 -2.32 -7.67
CA TYR A 41 -4.61 -2.43 -6.30
C TYR A 41 -3.45 -1.46 -6.10
N LEU A 42 -2.55 -1.35 -7.09
CA LEU A 42 -1.46 -0.37 -7.05
C LEU A 42 -1.99 1.07 -7.13
N ALA A 43 -3.01 1.33 -7.94
CA ALA A 43 -3.64 2.64 -8.06
C ALA A 43 -4.30 3.08 -6.74
N ILE A 44 -4.98 2.17 -6.03
CA ILE A 44 -5.55 2.44 -4.71
C ILE A 44 -4.44 2.68 -3.67
N CYS A 45 -3.40 1.85 -3.63
CA CYS A 45 -2.24 2.05 -2.77
C CYS A 45 -1.56 3.40 -3.02
N ALA A 46 -1.41 3.79 -4.29
CA ALA A 46 -0.86 5.06 -4.71
C ALA A 46 -1.70 6.24 -4.22
N ASP A 47 -3.01 6.14 -4.36
CA ASP A 47 -3.96 7.16 -3.91
C ASP A 47 -3.90 7.34 -2.39
N ILE A 48 -3.92 6.24 -1.62
CA ILE A 48 -3.79 6.26 -0.15
C ILE A 48 -2.44 6.87 0.25
N ALA A 49 -1.33 6.43 -0.36
CA ALA A 49 0.01 6.95 -0.05
C ALA A 49 0.14 8.45 -0.35
N ASN A 50 -0.41 8.91 -1.48
CA ASN A 50 -0.42 10.32 -1.83
C ASN A 50 -1.25 11.14 -0.83
N LYS A 51 -2.42 10.64 -0.41
CA LYS A 51 -3.25 11.27 0.62
C LYS A 51 -2.51 11.38 1.96
N ILE A 52 -1.82 10.33 2.38
CA ILE A 52 -1.00 10.36 3.61
C ILE A 52 0.15 11.38 3.49
N LYS A 53 0.82 11.43 2.34
CA LYS A 53 2.00 12.29 2.11
C LYS A 53 1.65 13.77 1.99
N HIS A 54 0.52 14.10 1.35
CA HIS A 54 0.19 15.45 0.95
C HIS A 54 -1.06 16.02 1.66
N GLY A 55 -1.76 15.23 2.46
CA GLY A 55 -3.06 15.60 3.05
C GLY A 55 -4.22 15.26 2.12
N ASP A 56 -5.41 15.81 2.42
CA ASP A 56 -6.59 15.61 1.58
C ASP A 56 -6.36 16.06 0.13
N TYR A 57 -7.13 15.46 -0.79
CA TYR A 57 -7.15 15.87 -2.19
C TYR A 57 -7.63 17.32 -2.26
N ASP A 58 -6.70 18.26 -2.35
CA ASP A 58 -7.03 19.66 -2.51
C ASP A 58 -7.84 19.83 -3.81
N LYS A 59 -9.02 20.45 -3.71
CA LYS A 59 -9.96 20.64 -4.83
C LYS A 59 -9.30 21.39 -5.99
N ASP A 60 -8.24 22.13 -5.72
CA ASP A 60 -7.39 22.75 -6.72
C ASP A 60 -6.08 21.96 -6.99
N ARG A 61 -6.19 21.08 -8.00
CA ARG A 61 -5.21 20.93 -9.10
C ARG A 61 -4.01 19.98 -9.00
N ARG A 62 -3.77 19.16 -7.96
CA ARG A 62 -2.55 18.28 -8.00
C ARG A 62 -2.68 16.81 -7.63
N ALA A 63 -3.72 16.39 -6.91
CA ALA A 63 -3.89 14.98 -6.60
C ALA A 63 -5.07 14.41 -7.41
N LYS A 64 -4.82 14.09 -8.69
CA LYS A 64 -5.77 13.30 -9.48
C LYS A 64 -5.74 11.88 -8.92
N THR A 65 -6.88 11.39 -8.42
CA THR A 65 -7.03 9.97 -8.06
C THR A 65 -6.74 9.11 -9.29
N ARG A 66 -5.90 8.09 -9.11
CA ARG A 66 -5.60 7.09 -10.15
C ARG A 66 -6.70 6.05 -10.22
N SER A 67 -7.21 5.65 -9.06
CA SER A 67 -8.27 4.63 -8.94
C SER A 67 -9.68 5.17 -9.26
N GLY A 68 -9.87 6.49 -9.27
CA GLY A 68 -11.20 7.10 -9.35
C GLY A 68 -12.04 6.97 -8.08
N SER A 69 -11.53 6.30 -7.04
CA SER A 69 -12.31 5.86 -5.88
C SER A 69 -12.11 6.73 -4.63
N PHE A 70 -11.12 7.65 -4.65
CA PHE A 70 -10.74 8.49 -3.51
C PHE A 70 -10.62 7.71 -2.18
N PRO A 71 -9.81 6.64 -2.16
CA PRO A 71 -9.79 5.69 -1.05
C PRO A 71 -9.36 6.34 0.27
N THR A 72 -9.99 5.91 1.36
CA THR A 72 -9.63 6.27 2.73
C THR A 72 -9.46 5.03 3.59
N LEU A 73 -8.60 5.11 4.60
CA LEU A 73 -8.42 4.03 5.57
C LEU A 73 -9.46 4.18 6.67
N GLY A 74 -10.25 3.13 6.88
CA GLY A 74 -11.16 3.03 8.02
C GLY A 74 -10.45 2.63 9.31
N ILE A 75 -11.24 2.34 10.34
CA ILE A 75 -10.72 2.03 11.68
C ILE A 75 -10.03 0.65 11.67
N LEU A 76 -8.80 0.59 12.21
CA LEU A 76 -8.11 -0.68 12.46
C LEU A 76 -8.93 -1.53 13.42
N LYS A 77 -9.33 -2.72 12.96
CA LYS A 77 -10.01 -3.73 13.77
C LYS A 77 -9.00 -4.80 14.18
N CYS A 78 -9.09 -5.22 15.43
CA CYS A 78 -8.37 -6.35 15.98
C CYS A 78 -9.42 -7.36 16.45
N THR A 79 -9.41 -8.54 15.83
CA THR A 79 -10.29 -9.65 16.21
C THR A 79 -9.44 -10.71 16.89
N ILE A 80 -9.79 -11.03 18.13
CA ILE A 80 -9.12 -12.07 18.93
C ILE A 80 -10.09 -13.24 19.04
N PRO A 81 -9.86 -14.36 18.33
CA PRO A 81 -10.70 -15.54 18.46
C PRO A 81 -10.67 -16.05 19.91
N THR A 82 -11.81 -16.55 20.39
CA THR A 82 -11.97 -16.96 21.80
C THR A 82 -10.96 -18.02 22.24
N GLU A 83 -10.61 -18.95 21.34
CA GLU A 83 -9.64 -20.02 21.55
C GLU A 83 -8.20 -19.52 21.70
N VAL A 84 -7.95 -18.24 21.38
CA VAL A 84 -6.64 -17.58 21.49
C VAL A 84 -6.51 -16.85 22.82
N LEU A 85 -7.61 -16.59 23.54
CA LEU A 85 -7.57 -15.89 24.82
C LEU A 85 -6.94 -16.80 25.89
N SER A 86 -5.91 -16.30 26.59
CA SER A 86 -5.30 -17.02 27.72
C SER A 86 -5.74 -16.46 29.06
N LEU A 87 -5.61 -15.14 29.25
CA LEU A 87 -5.94 -14.44 30.47
C LEU A 87 -6.56 -13.09 30.11
N VAL A 88 -7.60 -12.72 30.87
CA VAL A 88 -8.23 -11.41 30.81
C VAL A 88 -8.13 -10.80 32.21
N PHE A 89 -7.39 -9.69 32.33
CA PHE A 89 -7.27 -8.96 33.59
C PHE A 89 -8.24 -7.79 33.59
N PHE A 90 -9.10 -7.73 34.61
CA PHE A 90 -10.02 -6.61 34.84
C PHE A 90 -9.42 -5.67 35.88
N LYS A 91 -8.98 -4.48 35.42
CA LYS A 91 -8.52 -3.37 36.28
C LYS A 91 -9.29 -2.10 35.87
N SER A 92 -8.64 -0.94 35.88
CA SER A 92 -9.11 0.26 35.17
C SER A 92 -9.08 0.10 33.64
N THR A 93 -8.33 -0.89 33.16
CA THR A 93 -8.27 -1.33 31.76
C THR A 93 -8.53 -2.83 31.69
N ILE A 94 -8.93 -3.30 30.50
CA ILE A 94 -8.99 -4.72 30.19
C ILE A 94 -7.69 -5.08 29.47
N ASP A 95 -6.85 -5.89 30.13
CA ASP A 95 -5.65 -6.42 29.51
C ASP A 95 -5.95 -7.83 28.99
N VAL A 96 -5.81 -8.02 27.68
CA VAL A 96 -5.98 -9.32 27.02
C VAL A 96 -4.62 -9.89 26.67
N VAL A 97 -4.29 -11.05 27.22
CA VAL A 97 -3.05 -11.77 26.88
C VAL A 97 -3.40 -12.96 25.99
N PRO A 98 -3.10 -12.90 24.68
CA PRO A 98 -3.33 -14.01 23.76
C PRO A 98 -2.31 -15.12 23.98
N LYS A 99 -2.74 -16.39 23.94
CA LYS A 99 -1.88 -17.58 23.96
C LYS A 99 -1.11 -17.75 22.65
N ASN A 100 -1.71 -17.34 21.54
CA ASN A 100 -1.14 -17.46 20.20
C ASN A 100 -1.39 -16.17 19.40
N ILE A 101 -0.39 -15.29 19.35
CA ILE A 101 -0.47 -13.98 18.69
C ILE A 101 -0.73 -14.11 17.19
N GLU A 102 -0.25 -15.19 16.55
CA GLU A 102 -0.37 -15.40 15.10
C GLU A 102 -1.82 -15.63 14.64
N ARG A 103 -2.72 -15.97 15.57
CA ARG A 103 -4.15 -16.16 15.30
C ARG A 103 -4.98 -14.90 15.51
N ILE A 104 -4.36 -13.79 15.90
CA ILE A 104 -5.04 -12.49 15.98
C ILE A 104 -5.19 -11.95 14.57
N ILE A 105 -6.41 -11.57 14.22
CA ILE A 105 -6.74 -11.06 12.89
C ILE A 105 -6.80 -9.54 12.97
N PHE A 106 -5.90 -8.89 12.25
CA PHE A 106 -5.97 -7.46 12.00
C PHE A 106 -6.62 -7.21 10.65
N SER A 107 -7.56 -6.28 10.60
CA SER A 107 -8.17 -5.81 9.35
C SER A 107 -8.31 -4.30 9.40
N MET A 108 -8.07 -3.63 8.28
CA MET A 108 -8.25 -2.19 8.16
C MET A 108 -8.99 -1.93 6.84
N PRO A 109 -10.31 -1.68 6.89
CA PRO A 109 -11.10 -1.52 5.68
C PRO A 109 -10.65 -0.29 4.91
N ILE A 110 -10.61 -0.40 3.59
CA ILE A 110 -10.49 0.72 2.67
C ILE A 110 -11.91 1.11 2.25
N LEU A 111 -12.24 2.39 2.38
CA LEU A 111 -13.54 2.95 2.01
C LEU A 111 -13.36 3.89 0.81
N ASN A 112 -14.35 3.93 -0.09
CA ASN A 112 -14.39 4.94 -1.16
C ASN A 112 -14.96 6.29 -0.65
N CYS A 113 -15.15 7.25 -1.55
CA CYS A 113 -15.74 8.56 -1.21
C CYS A 113 -17.18 8.51 -0.67
N ASP A 114 -17.89 7.40 -0.89
CA ASP A 114 -19.26 7.17 -0.42
C ASP A 114 -19.30 6.31 0.85
N ASP A 115 -18.16 6.18 1.56
CA ASP A 115 -17.95 5.34 2.73
C ASP A 115 -18.23 3.83 2.50
N GLN A 116 -18.24 3.38 1.25
CA GLN A 116 -18.44 1.98 0.90
C GLN A 116 -17.13 1.19 0.98
N TYR A 117 -17.19 -0.01 1.53
CA TYR A 117 -16.06 -0.93 1.60
C TYR A 117 -15.59 -1.37 0.20
N ILE A 118 -14.30 -1.20 -0.08
CA ILE A 118 -13.68 -1.62 -1.35
C ILE A 118 -12.51 -2.60 -1.16
N GLY A 119 -12.15 -2.95 0.08
CA GLY A 119 -11.12 -3.95 0.36
C GLY A 119 -10.45 -3.78 1.72
N ASP A 120 -9.45 -4.62 2.00
CA ASP A 120 -8.63 -4.53 3.22
C ASP A 120 -7.22 -4.04 2.94
N ALA A 121 -6.72 -3.10 3.74
CA ALA A 121 -5.41 -2.48 3.52
C ALA A 121 -4.25 -3.48 3.61
N PHE A 122 -4.34 -4.53 4.42
CA PHE A 122 -3.28 -5.54 4.52
C PHE A 122 -3.21 -6.38 3.25
N GLU A 123 -4.36 -6.73 2.66
CA GLU A 123 -4.41 -7.44 1.38
C GLU A 123 -3.79 -6.61 0.26
N TYR A 124 -4.12 -5.31 0.22
CA TYR A 124 -3.60 -4.38 -0.78
C TYR A 124 -2.09 -4.15 -0.63
N ILE A 125 -1.59 -4.04 0.60
CA ILE A 125 -0.13 -3.95 0.86
C ILE A 125 0.57 -5.23 0.43
N ASN A 126 0.04 -6.39 0.79
CA ASN A 126 0.62 -7.67 0.43
C ASN A 126 0.68 -7.86 -1.10
N TYR A 127 -0.42 -7.53 -1.79
CA TYR A 127 -0.45 -7.52 -3.25
C TYR A 127 0.60 -6.56 -3.82
N ALA A 128 0.67 -5.33 -3.29
CA ALA A 128 1.61 -4.32 -3.78
C ALA A 128 3.07 -4.76 -3.62
N CYS A 129 3.43 -5.46 -2.54
CA CYS A 129 4.77 -6.04 -2.37
C CYS A 129 5.13 -6.96 -3.55
N THR A 130 4.27 -7.95 -3.84
CA THR A 130 4.49 -8.89 -4.95
C THR A 130 4.44 -8.22 -6.32
N ALA A 131 3.58 -7.22 -6.50
CA ALA A 131 3.50 -6.48 -7.76
C ALA A 131 4.76 -5.65 -8.01
N TRP A 132 5.33 -5.03 -6.96
CA TRP A 132 6.59 -4.27 -7.07
C TRP A 132 7.78 -5.14 -7.41
N GLU A 133 7.87 -6.36 -6.86
CA GLU A 133 8.92 -7.33 -7.25
C GLU A 133 8.89 -7.56 -8.76
N LYS A 134 7.72 -7.82 -9.34
CA LYS A 134 7.55 -8.02 -10.79
C LYS A 134 7.87 -6.77 -11.60
N ILE A 135 7.47 -5.58 -11.13
CA ILE A 135 7.77 -4.31 -11.81
C ILE A 135 9.28 -4.06 -11.83
N ILE A 136 9.99 -4.36 -10.73
CA ILE A 136 11.44 -4.23 -10.63
C ILE A 136 12.11 -5.19 -11.61
N GLU A 137 11.74 -6.47 -11.62
CA GLU A 137 12.28 -7.47 -12.56
C GLU A 137 12.11 -7.02 -14.02
N LYS A 138 10.89 -6.58 -14.40
CA LYS A 138 10.62 -6.05 -15.75
C LYS A 138 11.49 -4.82 -16.07
N ALA A 139 11.66 -3.91 -15.10
CA ALA A 139 12.48 -2.71 -15.28
C ALA A 139 13.95 -3.07 -15.54
N GLU A 140 14.47 -4.10 -14.87
CA GLU A 140 15.83 -4.60 -15.07
C GLU A 140 16.02 -5.17 -16.48
N VAL A 141 15.07 -5.97 -16.99
CA VAL A 141 15.10 -6.48 -18.37
C VAL A 141 15.13 -5.35 -19.40
N ILE A 142 14.32 -4.29 -19.19
CA ILE A 142 14.31 -3.10 -20.07
C ILE A 142 15.68 -2.42 -20.04
N ILE A 143 16.27 -2.27 -18.86
CA ILE A 143 17.58 -1.64 -18.66
C ILE A 143 18.70 -2.45 -19.33
N GLU A 144 18.68 -3.78 -19.20
CA GLU A 144 19.67 -4.68 -19.81
C GLU A 144 19.58 -4.67 -21.33
N SER A 145 18.35 -4.74 -21.87
CA SER A 145 18.09 -4.67 -23.31
C SER A 145 18.62 -3.37 -23.93
N ALA A 146 18.52 -2.25 -23.21
CA ALA A 146 19.05 -0.97 -23.64
C ALA A 146 20.58 -0.90 -23.64
N ASN A 147 21.26 -1.64 -22.75
CA ASN A 147 22.73 -1.68 -22.72
C ASN A 147 23.32 -2.54 -23.85
N MET A 148 22.57 -3.54 -24.35
CA MET A 148 23.02 -4.38 -25.47
C MET A 148 22.90 -3.69 -26.84
N GLN A 149 22.22 -2.53 -26.90
CA GLN A 149 22.02 -1.74 -28.13
C GLN A 149 22.99 -0.55 -28.26
N LEU A 150 23.88 -0.35 -27.29
CA LEU A 150 24.91 0.70 -27.26
C LEU A 150 26.30 0.11 -27.55
#